data_AF-A0A7J4LKC3-F1
#
_entry.id   AF-A0A7J4LKC3-F1
#
_cell.length_a   1.000
_cell.length_b   1.000
_cell.length_c   1.000
_cell.angle_alpha   90.00
_cell.angle_beta   90.00
_cell.angle_gamma   90.00
#
_symmetry.space_group_name_H-M   'P 1'
#
loop_
_entity.id
_entity.type
_entity.pdbx_description
1 polymer ?
#
loop_
_entity_poly.entity_id
_entity_poly.type
_entity_poly.pdbx_seq_one_letter_code
_entity_poly.pdbx_strand_id
1 'polypeptide(L)'
;MADIEQIKKNKDKMDLAPNVDFVARHISLYQEGLQRLLANPVTPLARAFADSVQFENLEAIVQPQLTPEEIRQLLSVMPESLIRLSKLTTVKYFGMVPVPTYDEQGNFSGKPEWVDYDEFPRASDHPSRILVGVSTGTEIYSTPIPRTVSTNDLAVKMYQTHVFLHEFFHTLDYPRRDSAKRAAVVLEYDGEQFTLQDFWNEFEKLYLKEDKKFVSRYAATYADKLNEETKVKEPAKFNSAIGEQICESFVGYMLGIISNDNQEIEFKRAHPEEYKLIDKVCRAKVIATD
;
A
#
# COMPACT_ATOMS: atom_id res chain seq x y z
N MET A 1 -31.84 -9.98 -8.87
CA MET A 1 -31.66 -8.54 -8.59
C MET A 1 -30.68 -8.45 -7.43
N ALA A 2 -29.54 -7.78 -7.62
CA ALA A 2 -28.61 -7.56 -6.51
C ALA A 2 -29.25 -6.61 -5.49
N ASP A 3 -29.04 -6.90 -4.21
CA ASP A 3 -29.54 -6.09 -3.11
C ASP A 3 -28.88 -4.70 -3.13
N ILE A 4 -29.69 -3.64 -3.18
CA ILE A 4 -29.22 -2.24 -3.20
C ILE A 4 -28.34 -1.94 -1.98
N GLU A 5 -28.63 -2.55 -0.83
CA GLU A 5 -27.84 -2.40 0.38
C GLU A 5 -26.44 -3.01 0.22
N GLN A 6 -26.35 -4.20 -0.37
CA GLN A 6 -25.08 -4.87 -0.66
C GLN A 6 -24.24 -4.07 -1.68
N ILE A 7 -24.87 -3.52 -2.72
CA ILE A 7 -24.17 -2.67 -3.71
C ILE A 7 -23.57 -1.43 -3.03
N LYS A 8 -24.33 -0.76 -2.16
CA LYS A 8 -23.83 0.42 -1.42
C LYS A 8 -22.66 0.06 -0.52
N LYS A 9 -22.80 -1.03 0.26
CA LYS A 9 -21.75 -1.54 1.14
C LYS A 9 -20.47 -1.84 0.38
N ASN A 10 -20.57 -2.43 -0.83
CA ASN A 10 -19.41 -2.70 -1.68
C ASN A 10 -18.72 -1.41 -2.17
N LYS A 11 -19.48 -0.36 -2.48
CA LYS A 11 -18.91 0.94 -2.87
C LYS A 11 -18.22 1.67 -1.70
N ASP A 12 -18.78 1.58 -0.50
CA ASP A 12 -18.27 2.24 0.71
C ASP A 12 -16.97 1.60 1.26
N LYS A 13 -16.55 0.47 0.68
CA LYS A 13 -15.26 -0.16 0.97
C LYS A 13 -14.06 0.75 0.64
N MET A 14 -14.18 1.56 -0.41
CA MET A 14 -13.14 2.52 -0.85
C MET A 14 -13.35 3.94 -0.30
N ASP A 15 -14.18 4.08 0.74
CA ASP A 15 -14.33 5.35 1.43
C ASP A 15 -13.05 5.67 2.22
N LEU A 16 -12.40 6.77 1.85
CA LEU A 16 -11.15 7.18 2.46
C LEU A 16 -11.34 7.95 3.77
N ALA A 17 -12.46 8.65 3.95
CA ALA A 17 -12.64 9.55 5.09
C ALA A 17 -12.43 8.82 6.43
N PRO A 18 -12.94 7.58 6.64
CA PRO A 18 -12.65 6.83 7.86
C PRO A 18 -11.15 6.56 8.12
N ASN A 19 -10.34 6.40 7.06
CA ASN A 19 -8.89 6.20 7.20
C ASN A 19 -8.20 7.51 7.59
N VAL A 20 -8.52 8.63 6.94
CA VAL A 20 -7.92 9.93 7.29
C VAL A 20 -8.34 10.39 8.69
N ASP A 21 -9.60 10.16 9.06
CA ASP A 21 -10.09 10.42 10.41
C ASP A 21 -9.39 9.57 11.47
N PHE A 22 -9.10 8.30 11.15
CA PHE A 22 -8.31 7.44 12.00
C PHE A 22 -6.91 8.00 12.22
N VAL A 23 -6.24 8.44 11.15
CA VAL A 23 -4.92 9.11 11.24
C VAL A 23 -5.01 10.37 12.08
N ALA A 24 -6.04 11.20 11.86
CA ALA A 24 -6.24 12.44 12.62
C ALA A 24 -6.37 12.19 14.13
N ARG A 25 -7.08 11.13 14.54
CA ARG A 25 -7.20 10.74 15.96
C ARG A 25 -5.91 10.19 16.56
N HIS A 26 -5.05 9.58 15.75
CA HIS A 26 -3.84 8.88 16.19
C HIS A 26 -2.56 9.53 15.67
N ILE A 27 -2.60 10.83 15.39
CA ILE A 27 -1.56 11.55 14.65
C ILE A 27 -0.19 11.44 15.32
N SER A 28 -0.14 11.49 16.66
CA SER A 28 1.09 11.34 17.43
C SER A 28 1.73 9.97 17.21
N LEU A 29 0.93 8.89 17.12
CA LEU A 29 1.46 7.56 16.86
C LEU A 29 2.07 7.49 15.45
N TYR A 30 1.39 8.03 14.43
CA TYR A 30 1.92 8.08 13.06
C TYR A 30 3.23 8.86 13.00
N GLN A 31 3.30 10.00 13.69
CA GLN A 31 4.52 10.80 13.77
C GLN A 31 5.66 10.06 14.47
N GLU A 32 5.38 9.38 15.59
CA GLU A 32 6.37 8.54 16.27
C GLU A 32 6.85 7.38 15.38
N GLY A 33 5.93 6.74 14.65
CA GLY A 33 6.25 5.69 13.68
C GLY A 33 7.16 6.18 12.56
N LEU A 34 6.81 7.32 11.96
CA LEU A 34 7.63 7.95 10.93
C LEU A 34 8.99 8.38 11.48
N GLN A 35 9.06 8.94 12.68
CA GLN A 35 10.33 9.30 13.32
C GLN A 35 11.23 8.08 13.57
N ARG A 36 10.66 6.96 14.05
CA ARG A 36 11.40 5.70 14.22
C ARG A 36 11.94 5.19 12.89
N LEU A 37 11.12 5.22 11.84
CA LEU A 37 11.54 4.85 10.49
C LEU A 37 12.70 5.72 10.01
N LEU A 38 12.55 7.05 10.08
CA LEU A 38 13.57 8.00 9.63
C LEU A 38 14.86 7.98 10.48
N ALA A 39 14.80 7.42 11.68
CA ALA A 39 15.98 7.20 12.52
C ALA A 39 16.81 5.97 12.09
N ASN A 40 16.30 5.13 11.18
CA ASN A 40 17.07 4.00 10.66
C ASN A 40 18.34 4.49 9.94
N PRO A 41 19.46 3.73 10.03
CA PRO A 41 20.68 4.09 9.33
C PRO A 41 20.47 4.17 7.82
N VAL A 42 20.86 5.29 7.23
CA VAL A 42 20.91 5.44 5.77
C VAL A 42 22.12 4.67 5.25
N THR A 43 21.87 3.67 4.41
CA THR A 43 22.96 2.93 3.74
C THR A 43 23.35 3.62 2.43
N PRO A 44 24.59 3.43 1.93
CA PRO A 44 25.00 3.97 0.64
C PRO A 44 24.09 3.53 -0.52
N LEU A 45 23.61 2.28 -0.47
CA LEU A 45 22.69 1.74 -1.48
C LEU A 45 21.35 2.46 -1.46
N ALA A 46 20.75 2.62 -0.27
CA ALA A 46 19.46 3.29 -0.12
C ALA A 46 19.54 4.77 -0.51
N ARG A 47 20.64 5.47 -0.17
CA ARG A 47 20.88 6.85 -0.61
C ARG A 47 20.98 6.93 -2.14
N ALA A 48 21.83 6.10 -2.76
CA ALA A 48 22.01 6.11 -4.21
C ALA A 48 20.70 5.79 -4.95
N PHE A 49 19.90 4.86 -4.41
CA PHE A 49 18.58 4.57 -4.95
C PHE A 49 17.64 5.77 -4.86
N ALA A 50 17.52 6.40 -3.68
CA ALA A 50 16.67 7.58 -3.48
C ALA A 50 17.08 8.75 -4.41
N ASP A 51 18.37 8.91 -4.66
CA ASP A 51 18.91 9.94 -5.57
C ASP A 51 18.67 9.59 -7.04
N SER A 52 18.51 8.32 -7.38
CA SER A 52 18.27 7.85 -8.75
C SER A 52 16.81 7.97 -9.21
N VAL A 53 15.87 8.01 -8.26
CA VAL A 53 14.43 8.15 -8.55
C VAL A 53 14.16 9.55 -9.10
N GLN A 54 13.52 9.59 -10.25
CA GLN A 54 13.13 10.83 -10.92
C GLN A 54 11.80 11.35 -10.36
N PHE A 55 11.66 12.68 -10.32
CA PHE A 55 10.42 13.33 -9.91
C PHE A 55 9.88 14.15 -11.07
N GLU A 56 8.65 13.86 -11.49
CA GLU A 56 8.02 14.48 -12.66
C GLU A 56 6.75 15.25 -12.30
N ASN A 57 6.38 16.22 -13.14
CA ASN A 57 5.19 17.06 -12.99
C ASN A 57 5.15 17.82 -11.65
N LEU A 58 6.27 18.39 -11.21
CA LEU A 58 6.37 19.08 -9.92
C LEU A 58 5.40 20.26 -9.81
N GLU A 59 5.03 20.87 -10.95
CA GLU A 59 4.02 21.92 -11.04
C GLU A 59 2.60 21.44 -10.72
N ALA A 60 2.34 20.13 -10.79
CA ALA A 60 1.05 19.52 -10.47
C ALA A 60 0.90 19.17 -8.97
N ILE A 61 1.87 19.54 -8.13
CA ILE A 61 1.82 19.32 -6.69
C ILE A 61 0.75 20.22 -6.07
N VAL A 62 -0.31 19.59 -5.56
CA VAL A 62 -1.38 20.19 -4.76
C VAL A 62 -1.20 19.75 -3.30
N GLN A 63 -0.96 20.72 -2.42
CA GLN A 63 -0.76 20.43 -1.00
C GLN A 63 -2.06 19.93 -0.33
N PRO A 64 -1.97 18.97 0.61
CA PRO A 64 -0.75 18.43 1.21
C PRO A 64 -0.27 17.11 0.57
N GLN A 65 0.37 17.19 -0.60
CA GLN A 65 1.14 16.10 -1.23
C GLN A 65 2.55 15.96 -0.62
N LEU A 66 3.03 14.73 -0.42
CA LEU A 66 4.43 14.47 -0.06
C LEU A 66 5.38 15.10 -1.08
N THR A 67 6.31 15.92 -0.59
CA THR A 67 7.31 16.59 -1.41
C THR A 67 8.39 15.61 -1.91
N PRO A 68 9.13 15.95 -2.98
CA PRO A 68 10.27 15.14 -3.43
C PRO A 68 11.29 14.88 -2.32
N GLU A 69 11.55 15.87 -1.47
CA GLU A 69 12.48 15.76 -0.35
C GLU A 69 12.02 14.72 0.67
N GLU A 70 10.72 14.71 1.00
CA GLU A 70 10.14 13.74 1.94
C GLU A 70 10.17 12.32 1.39
N ILE A 71 9.88 12.18 0.10
CA ILE A 71 9.99 10.89 -0.58
C ILE A 71 11.43 10.40 -0.60
N ARG A 72 12.41 11.26 -0.93
CA ARG A 72 13.83 10.89 -0.85
C ARG A 72 14.25 10.48 0.55
N GLN A 73 13.76 11.16 1.59
CA GLN A 73 14.04 10.78 2.98
C GLN A 73 13.51 9.37 3.28
N LEU A 74 12.25 9.10 2.95
CA LEU A 74 11.63 7.77 3.12
C LEU A 74 12.41 6.69 2.37
N LEU A 75 12.70 6.90 1.08
CA LEU A 75 13.46 5.96 0.26
C LEU A 75 14.86 5.69 0.80
N SER A 76 15.51 6.70 1.38
CA SER A 76 16.88 6.58 1.90
C SER A 76 17.02 5.72 3.16
N VAL A 77 15.90 5.39 3.81
CA VAL A 77 15.85 4.52 4.99
C VAL A 77 15.09 3.21 4.74
N MET A 78 14.77 2.91 3.47
CA MET A 78 14.14 1.64 3.10
C MET A 78 15.12 0.46 3.28
N PRO A 79 14.63 -0.73 3.65
CA PRO A 79 15.48 -1.91 3.78
C PRO A 79 16.20 -2.27 2.47
N GLU A 80 17.47 -2.64 2.56
CA GLU A 80 18.30 -2.89 1.36
C GLU A 80 17.74 -4.00 0.46
N SER A 81 17.12 -5.03 1.05
CA SER A 81 16.48 -6.08 0.28
C SER A 81 15.39 -5.52 -0.62
N LEU A 82 14.54 -4.65 -0.07
CA LEU A 82 13.44 -4.06 -0.83
C LEU A 82 13.95 -3.08 -1.89
N ILE A 83 15.00 -2.30 -1.59
CA ILE A 83 15.67 -1.44 -2.56
C ILE A 83 16.19 -2.24 -3.76
N ARG A 84 16.84 -3.39 -3.52
CA ARG A 84 17.36 -4.24 -4.60
C ARG A 84 16.26 -4.85 -5.46
N LEU A 85 15.09 -5.09 -4.87
CA LEU A 85 13.96 -5.70 -5.57
C LEU A 85 13.06 -4.66 -6.26
N SER A 86 12.99 -3.45 -5.75
CA SER A 86 12.15 -2.39 -6.30
C SER A 86 12.51 -2.11 -7.76
N LYS A 87 11.47 -1.93 -8.59
CA LYS A 87 11.62 -1.43 -9.96
C LYS A 87 11.21 0.04 -10.08
N LEU A 88 11.06 0.76 -8.96
CA LEU A 88 10.71 2.19 -8.96
C LEU A 88 11.77 2.99 -9.72
N THR A 89 11.35 3.74 -10.72
CA THR A 89 12.19 4.67 -11.48
C THR A 89 11.72 6.11 -11.29
N THR A 90 10.40 6.32 -11.18
CA THR A 90 9.81 7.66 -11.22
C THR A 90 8.69 7.81 -10.20
N VAL A 91 8.65 8.95 -9.52
CA VAL A 91 7.47 9.43 -8.80
C VAL A 91 6.90 10.60 -9.58
N LYS A 92 5.66 10.46 -10.03
CA LYS A 92 4.98 11.45 -10.86
C LYS A 92 3.83 12.06 -10.09
N TYR A 93 3.76 13.38 -10.08
CA TYR A 93 2.69 14.10 -9.41
C TYR A 93 1.53 14.35 -10.37
N PHE A 94 0.32 14.15 -9.88
CA PHE A 94 -0.91 14.49 -10.58
C PHE A 94 -1.70 15.47 -9.71
N GLY A 95 -2.16 16.58 -10.30
CA GLY A 95 -3.10 17.52 -9.68
C GLY A 95 -4.54 17.04 -9.76
N MET A 96 -4.75 15.75 -9.97
CA MET A 96 -6.05 15.11 -10.21
C MET A 96 -6.27 13.98 -9.20
N VAL A 97 -7.55 13.72 -8.92
CA VAL A 97 -8.03 12.73 -7.96
C VAL A 97 -8.51 11.50 -8.73
N PRO A 98 -7.96 10.30 -8.49
CA PRO A 98 -8.47 9.08 -9.09
C PRO A 98 -9.70 8.59 -8.33
N VAL A 99 -10.86 8.57 -8.97
CA VAL A 99 -12.14 8.13 -8.42
C VAL A 99 -12.43 6.70 -8.90
N PRO A 100 -12.74 5.74 -8.01
CA PRO A 100 -13.06 4.38 -8.41
C PRO A 100 -14.36 4.33 -9.20
N THR A 101 -14.36 3.56 -10.30
CA THR A 101 -15.56 3.22 -11.07
C THR A 101 -16.07 1.85 -10.64
N TYR A 102 -17.39 1.68 -10.65
CA TYR A 102 -18.04 0.44 -10.18
C TYR A 102 -18.96 -0.15 -11.23
N ASP A 103 -19.03 -1.48 -11.28
CA ASP A 103 -20.02 -2.22 -12.07
C ASP A 103 -21.43 -2.13 -11.44
N GLU A 104 -22.43 -2.74 -12.09
CA GLU A 104 -23.82 -2.79 -11.62
C GLU A 104 -23.98 -3.49 -10.27
N GLN A 105 -23.05 -4.37 -9.90
CA GLN A 105 -23.01 -5.11 -8.64
C GLN A 105 -22.23 -4.35 -7.55
N GLY A 106 -21.70 -3.17 -7.86
CA GLY A 106 -20.94 -2.33 -6.95
C GLY A 106 -19.48 -2.79 -6.75
N ASN A 107 -18.97 -3.66 -7.61
CA ASN A 107 -17.56 -4.06 -7.57
C ASN A 107 -16.70 -3.07 -8.33
N PHE A 108 -15.46 -2.88 -7.88
CA PHE A 108 -14.50 -2.00 -8.55
C PHE A 108 -14.16 -2.52 -9.96
N SER A 109 -14.28 -1.67 -10.98
CA SER A 109 -14.06 -2.04 -12.39
C SER A 109 -12.59 -2.02 -12.83
N GLY A 110 -11.65 -1.72 -11.92
CA GLY A 110 -10.21 -1.77 -12.18
C GLY A 110 -9.64 -0.54 -12.89
N LYS A 111 -10.47 0.36 -13.41
CA LYS A 111 -10.04 1.58 -14.11
C LYS A 111 -10.64 2.82 -13.42
N PRO A 112 -9.86 3.59 -12.65
CA PRO A 112 -10.37 4.83 -12.07
C PRO A 112 -10.64 5.88 -13.15
N GLU A 113 -11.58 6.76 -12.86
CA GLU A 113 -11.76 8.04 -13.55
C GLU A 113 -10.87 9.09 -12.88
N TRP A 114 -10.21 9.94 -13.66
CA TRP A 114 -9.42 11.04 -13.12
C TRP A 114 -10.23 12.32 -13.17
N VAL A 115 -10.42 12.96 -12.02
CA VAL A 115 -11.19 14.19 -11.85
C VAL A 115 -10.24 15.30 -11.39
N ASP A 116 -10.39 16.51 -11.89
CA ASP A 116 -9.61 17.65 -11.42
C ASP A 116 -9.82 17.86 -9.92
N TYR A 117 -8.74 18.18 -9.19
CA TYR A 117 -8.78 18.29 -7.73
C TYR A 117 -9.86 19.26 -7.23
N ASP A 118 -9.99 20.42 -7.90
CA ASP A 118 -10.95 21.47 -7.54
C ASP A 118 -12.39 21.14 -7.99
N GLU A 119 -12.57 20.16 -8.86
CA GLU A 119 -13.89 19.70 -9.33
C GLU A 119 -14.47 18.58 -8.46
N PHE A 120 -13.66 17.98 -7.59
CA PHE A 120 -14.11 16.95 -6.65
C PHE A 120 -14.64 17.58 -5.34
N PRO A 121 -15.78 17.10 -4.81
CA PRO A 121 -16.63 16.04 -5.32
C PRO A 121 -17.66 16.57 -6.31
N ARG A 122 -17.92 15.81 -7.37
CA ARG A 122 -19.03 16.11 -8.27
C ARG A 122 -20.35 15.73 -7.61
N ALA A 123 -21.46 16.29 -8.09
CA ALA A 123 -22.80 16.04 -7.52
C ALA A 123 -23.21 14.55 -7.50
N SER A 124 -22.67 13.74 -8.41
CA SER A 124 -22.90 12.29 -8.50
C SER A 124 -21.97 11.45 -7.64
N ASP A 125 -20.87 12.03 -7.17
CA ASP A 125 -19.84 11.30 -6.43
C ASP A 125 -20.23 11.21 -4.96
N HIS A 126 -19.85 10.09 -4.34
CA HIS A 126 -19.78 10.08 -2.89
C HIS A 126 -18.53 10.88 -2.49
N PRO A 127 -18.63 11.86 -1.58
CA PRO A 127 -17.61 12.89 -1.35
C PRO A 127 -16.25 12.41 -0.80
N SER A 128 -16.05 11.09 -0.71
CA SER A 128 -14.91 10.44 -0.06
C SER A 128 -14.47 9.11 -0.70
N ARG A 129 -15.11 8.67 -1.79
CA ARG A 129 -14.68 7.48 -2.54
C ARG A 129 -13.58 7.87 -3.50
N ILE A 130 -12.33 7.73 -3.08
CA ILE A 130 -11.15 8.06 -3.87
C ILE A 130 -10.12 6.93 -3.75
N LEU A 131 -9.39 6.67 -4.82
CA LEU A 131 -8.13 5.93 -4.75
C LEU A 131 -7.02 6.93 -4.38
N VAL A 132 -5.97 6.43 -3.73
CA VAL A 132 -4.89 7.27 -3.22
C VAL A 132 -3.58 6.66 -3.57
N GLY A 133 -2.72 7.41 -4.27
CA GLY A 133 -1.56 6.79 -4.86
C GLY A 133 -1.95 5.75 -5.91
N VAL A 134 -1.17 5.63 -6.98
CA VAL A 134 -1.31 4.49 -7.89
C VAL A 134 0.08 4.07 -8.31
N SER A 135 0.38 2.79 -8.32
CA SER A 135 1.63 2.26 -8.85
C SER A 135 1.39 1.51 -10.15
N THR A 136 2.34 1.61 -11.09
CA THR A 136 2.42 0.71 -12.26
C THR A 136 3.49 -0.36 -12.09
N GLY A 137 4.11 -0.42 -10.91
CA GLY A 137 5.27 -1.26 -10.62
C GLY A 137 6.61 -0.60 -10.90
N THR A 138 6.65 0.44 -11.74
CA THR A 138 7.86 1.23 -12.01
C THR A 138 7.67 2.72 -11.74
N GLU A 139 6.43 3.20 -11.80
CA GLU A 139 6.07 4.57 -11.48
C GLU A 139 5.10 4.56 -10.29
N ILE A 140 5.24 5.56 -9.42
CA ILE A 140 4.25 5.87 -8.38
C ILE A 140 3.64 7.23 -8.70
N TYR A 141 2.32 7.28 -8.78
CA TYR A 141 1.53 8.48 -9.00
C TYR A 141 1.08 9.04 -7.66
N SER A 142 1.70 10.11 -7.19
CA SER A 142 1.22 10.83 -6.02
C SER A 142 0.01 11.68 -6.42
N THR A 143 -1.08 11.53 -5.68
CA THR A 143 -2.36 12.22 -5.95
C THR A 143 -2.83 13.00 -4.72
N PRO A 144 -3.48 14.16 -4.91
CA PRO A 144 -3.98 14.94 -3.79
C PRO A 144 -5.23 14.33 -3.19
N ILE A 145 -5.47 14.65 -1.92
CA ILE A 145 -6.68 14.28 -1.19
C ILE A 145 -7.51 15.57 -1.01
N PRO A 146 -8.72 15.65 -1.58
CA PRO A 146 -9.56 16.85 -1.51
C PRO A 146 -9.94 17.25 -0.09
N ARG A 147 -10.11 18.56 0.12
CA ARG A 147 -10.57 19.10 1.42
C ARG A 147 -11.95 18.61 1.84
N THR A 148 -12.74 18.11 0.89
CA THR A 148 -14.02 17.47 1.18
C THR A 148 -13.88 16.10 1.83
N VAL A 149 -12.72 15.45 1.71
CA VAL A 149 -12.38 14.22 2.44
C VAL A 149 -11.86 14.57 3.83
N SER A 150 -10.91 15.50 3.92
CA SER A 150 -10.40 15.99 5.21
C SER A 150 -9.80 17.39 5.09
N THR A 151 -10.03 18.21 6.10
CA THR A 151 -9.43 19.55 6.23
C THR A 151 -8.18 19.57 7.12
N ASN A 152 -7.76 18.41 7.65
CA ASN A 152 -6.58 18.30 8.51
C ASN A 152 -5.34 17.98 7.67
N ASP A 153 -4.61 19.00 7.26
CA ASP A 153 -3.46 18.86 6.37
C ASP A 153 -2.38 17.90 6.91
N LEU A 154 -2.16 17.89 8.23
CA LEU A 154 -1.18 16.98 8.84
C LEU A 154 -1.63 15.52 8.78
N ALA A 155 -2.92 15.26 9.02
CA ALA A 155 -3.47 13.91 8.91
C ALA A 155 -3.43 13.40 7.47
N VAL A 156 -3.77 14.26 6.50
CA VAL A 156 -3.68 13.93 5.07
C VAL A 156 -2.24 13.60 4.70
N LYS A 157 -1.27 14.41 5.13
CA LYS A 157 0.16 14.16 4.89
C LYS A 157 0.64 12.85 5.48
N MET A 158 0.28 12.54 6.74
CA MET A 158 0.64 11.26 7.36
C MET A 158 -0.02 10.08 6.66
N TYR A 159 -1.26 10.24 6.19
CA TYR A 159 -1.92 9.22 5.40
C TYR A 159 -1.25 9.02 4.03
N GLN A 160 -0.78 10.08 3.39
CA GLN A 160 0.02 9.93 2.16
C GLN A 160 1.37 9.26 2.39
N THR A 161 1.99 9.42 3.57
CA THR A 161 3.15 8.58 3.96
C THR A 161 2.78 7.11 3.98
N HIS A 162 1.64 6.74 4.58
CA HIS A 162 1.11 5.37 4.53
C HIS A 162 0.98 4.91 3.07
N VAL A 163 0.29 5.70 2.24
CA VAL A 163 0.05 5.37 0.83
C VAL A 163 1.36 5.22 0.05
N PHE A 164 2.32 6.11 0.23
CA PHE A 164 3.60 6.01 -0.46
C PHE A 164 4.34 4.71 -0.12
N LEU A 165 4.35 4.31 1.16
CA LEU A 165 4.94 3.04 1.59
C LEU A 165 4.20 1.84 0.97
N HIS A 166 2.87 1.91 0.90
CA HIS A 166 2.04 0.90 0.23
C HIS A 166 2.43 0.78 -1.26
N GLU A 167 2.40 1.90 -1.99
CA GLU A 167 2.70 1.94 -3.43
C GLU A 167 4.16 1.59 -3.73
N PHE A 168 5.09 1.91 -2.83
CA PHE A 168 6.48 1.46 -2.94
C PHE A 168 6.56 -0.07 -2.94
N PHE A 169 5.82 -0.76 -2.08
CA PHE A 169 5.84 -2.23 -2.08
C PHE A 169 5.28 -2.81 -3.39
N HIS A 170 4.27 -2.18 -4.01
CA HIS A 170 3.80 -2.57 -5.33
C HIS A 170 4.89 -2.53 -6.41
N THR A 171 5.95 -1.72 -6.25
CA THR A 171 7.11 -1.71 -7.17
C THR A 171 7.96 -2.99 -7.09
N LEU A 172 7.77 -3.81 -6.05
CA LEU A 172 8.36 -5.14 -5.93
C LEU A 172 7.42 -6.20 -6.49
N ASP A 173 6.12 -6.09 -6.17
CA ASP A 173 5.09 -7.08 -6.53
C ASP A 173 4.73 -7.06 -8.02
N TYR A 174 4.35 -5.91 -8.58
CA TYR A 174 3.77 -5.84 -9.93
C TYR A 174 4.68 -6.43 -11.02
N PRO A 175 6.00 -6.16 -11.03
CA PRO A 175 6.92 -6.76 -11.99
C PRO A 175 7.01 -8.30 -11.87
N ARG A 176 6.60 -8.84 -10.72
CA ARG A 176 6.75 -10.23 -10.28
C ARG A 176 5.41 -10.89 -9.95
N ARG A 177 4.31 -10.50 -10.57
CA ARG A 177 3.02 -11.20 -10.37
C ARG A 177 3.03 -12.67 -10.81
N ASP A 178 3.95 -13.01 -11.70
CA ASP A 178 4.23 -14.39 -12.12
C ASP A 178 5.04 -15.15 -11.06
N SER A 179 4.63 -16.37 -10.75
CA SER A 179 5.27 -17.18 -9.71
C SER A 179 6.69 -17.63 -10.07
N ALA A 180 6.98 -17.83 -11.37
CA ALA A 180 8.31 -18.19 -11.83
C ALA A 180 9.29 -17.02 -11.63
N LYS A 181 8.86 -15.78 -11.90
CA LYS A 181 9.64 -14.57 -11.60
C LYS A 181 9.93 -14.42 -10.10
N ARG A 182 8.95 -14.68 -9.23
CA ARG A 182 9.18 -14.67 -7.76
C ARG A 182 10.13 -15.79 -7.33
N ALA A 183 10.03 -16.97 -7.95
CA ALA A 183 10.90 -18.10 -7.64
C ALA A 183 12.37 -17.87 -8.07
N ALA A 184 12.61 -17.01 -9.06
CA ALA A 184 13.96 -16.63 -9.49
C ALA A 184 14.69 -15.70 -8.51
N VAL A 185 13.94 -15.00 -7.63
CA VAL A 185 14.52 -14.15 -6.59
C VAL A 185 14.87 -15.00 -5.37
N VAL A 186 16.16 -15.04 -5.02
CA VAL A 186 16.67 -15.81 -3.87
C VAL A 186 17.15 -14.86 -2.78
N LEU A 187 16.67 -15.09 -1.56
CA LEU A 187 16.99 -14.32 -0.37
C LEU A 187 17.59 -15.25 0.70
N GLU A 188 18.35 -14.67 1.62
CA GLU A 188 18.94 -15.35 2.78
C GLU A 188 18.59 -14.61 4.06
N TYR A 189 18.05 -15.30 5.06
CA TYR A 189 17.73 -14.76 6.37
C TYR A 189 18.17 -15.77 7.45
N ASP A 190 18.96 -15.33 8.42
CA ASP A 190 19.53 -16.17 9.49
C ASP A 190 20.25 -17.45 9.00
N GLY A 191 20.88 -17.39 7.82
CA GLY A 191 21.62 -18.49 7.21
C GLY A 191 20.78 -19.48 6.40
N GLU A 192 19.46 -19.27 6.34
CA GLU A 192 18.54 -20.06 5.52
C GLU A 192 18.16 -19.31 4.25
N GLN A 193 18.19 -20.02 3.10
CA GLN A 193 17.75 -19.47 1.82
C GLN A 193 16.29 -19.77 1.56
N PHE A 194 15.59 -18.79 0.97
CA PHE A 194 14.21 -18.90 0.53
C PHE A 194 14.01 -18.06 -0.73
N THR A 195 13.01 -18.41 -1.53
CA THR A 195 12.64 -17.59 -2.69
C THR A 195 11.59 -16.56 -2.31
N LEU A 196 11.44 -15.50 -3.12
CA LEU A 196 10.32 -14.57 -2.94
C LEU A 196 8.96 -15.28 -3.11
N GLN A 197 8.90 -16.37 -3.89
CA GLN A 197 7.69 -17.19 -4.01
C GLN A 197 7.39 -17.96 -2.71
N ASP A 198 8.41 -18.44 -2.00
CA ASP A 198 8.21 -19.09 -0.70
C ASP A 198 7.62 -18.12 0.32
N PHE A 199 8.18 -16.91 0.40
CA PHE A 199 7.63 -15.82 1.20
C PHE A 199 6.18 -15.51 0.82
N TRP A 200 5.87 -15.45 -0.48
CA TRP A 200 4.51 -15.22 -0.95
C TRP A 200 3.55 -16.33 -0.51
N ASN A 201 3.98 -17.60 -0.65
CA ASN A 201 3.21 -18.77 -0.24
C ASN A 201 2.96 -18.81 1.28
N GLU A 202 3.87 -18.28 2.10
CA GLU A 202 3.65 -18.14 3.55
C GLU A 202 2.48 -17.19 3.84
N PHE A 203 2.38 -16.07 3.10
CA PHE A 203 1.23 -15.17 3.16
C PHE A 203 -0.06 -15.83 2.65
N GLU A 204 -0.02 -16.56 1.52
CA GLU A 204 -1.20 -17.28 1.02
C GLU A 204 -1.77 -18.24 2.06
N LYS A 205 -0.91 -19.06 2.67
CA LYS A 205 -1.31 -20.02 3.72
C LYS A 205 -1.92 -19.31 4.93
N LEU A 206 -1.44 -18.12 5.26
CA LEU A 206 -1.95 -17.33 6.37
C LEU A 206 -3.39 -16.86 6.14
N TYR A 207 -3.70 -16.38 4.93
CA TYR A 207 -5.01 -15.80 4.59
C TYR A 207 -6.05 -16.80 4.09
N LEU A 208 -5.65 -18.06 3.88
CA LEU A 208 -6.59 -19.16 3.64
C LEU A 208 -7.13 -19.80 4.94
N LYS A 209 -6.65 -19.36 6.12
CA LYS A 209 -7.19 -19.78 7.42
C LYS A 209 -8.56 -19.13 7.67
N GLU A 210 -9.56 -19.90 8.10
CA GLU A 210 -10.95 -19.43 8.27
C GLU A 210 -11.11 -18.23 9.22
N ASP A 211 -10.31 -18.16 10.29
CA ASP A 211 -10.40 -17.11 11.32
C ASP A 211 -9.42 -15.94 11.14
N LYS A 212 -8.80 -15.80 9.95
CA LYS A 212 -7.77 -14.78 9.76
C LYS A 212 -8.37 -13.37 9.74
N LYS A 213 -7.96 -12.54 10.70
CA LYS A 213 -8.19 -11.09 10.66
C LYS A 213 -7.36 -10.43 9.56
N PHE A 214 -7.97 -9.53 8.79
CA PHE A 214 -7.27 -8.70 7.80
C PHE A 214 -6.46 -7.59 8.47
N VAL A 215 -5.36 -7.19 7.83
CA VAL A 215 -4.39 -6.24 8.41
C VAL A 215 -4.92 -4.82 8.47
N SER A 216 -5.88 -4.46 7.63
CA SER A 216 -6.54 -3.16 7.69
C SER A 216 -7.94 -3.24 7.09
N ARG A 217 -8.75 -2.19 7.30
CA ARG A 217 -10.07 -2.08 6.64
C ARG A 217 -9.94 -2.06 5.12
N TYR A 218 -8.89 -1.43 4.58
CA TYR A 218 -8.64 -1.39 3.15
C TYR A 218 -8.28 -2.78 2.62
N ALA A 219 -7.38 -3.50 3.28
CA ALA A 219 -7.08 -4.90 2.97
C ALA A 219 -8.32 -5.81 3.05
N ALA A 220 -9.25 -5.56 3.99
CA ALA A 220 -10.50 -6.32 4.13
C ALA A 220 -11.46 -6.12 2.94
N THR A 221 -11.27 -5.10 2.09
CA THR A 221 -12.11 -4.90 0.91
C THR A 221 -11.97 -6.02 -0.12
N TYR A 222 -10.85 -6.76 -0.06
CA TYR A 222 -10.47 -7.87 -0.93
C TYR A 222 -10.76 -9.26 -0.33
N ALA A 223 -11.41 -9.32 0.85
CA ALA A 223 -11.65 -10.56 1.58
C ALA A 223 -12.37 -11.66 0.77
N ASP A 224 -13.31 -11.26 -0.09
CA ASP A 224 -14.09 -12.15 -0.96
C ASP A 224 -13.23 -12.86 -2.02
N LYS A 225 -12.00 -12.38 -2.25
CA LYS A 225 -11.03 -12.96 -3.18
C LYS A 225 -10.01 -13.86 -2.50
N LEU A 226 -10.01 -13.95 -1.17
CA LEU A 226 -9.03 -14.70 -0.38
C LEU A 226 -9.60 -16.06 0.05
N ASN A 227 -9.85 -16.93 -0.94
CA ASN A 227 -10.35 -18.29 -0.72
C ASN A 227 -9.84 -19.26 -1.79
N GLU A 228 -9.97 -20.56 -1.52
CA GLU A 228 -9.51 -21.64 -2.42
C GLU A 228 -10.19 -21.58 -3.80
N GLU A 229 -11.48 -21.23 -3.86
CA GLU A 229 -12.19 -21.14 -5.14
C GLU A 229 -11.60 -20.06 -6.04
N THR A 230 -11.36 -18.86 -5.50
CA THR A 230 -10.75 -17.74 -6.23
C THR A 230 -9.31 -18.06 -6.60
N LYS A 231 -8.55 -18.71 -5.71
CA LYS A 231 -7.19 -19.16 -5.99
C LYS A 231 -7.10 -20.06 -7.23
N VAL A 232 -8.06 -20.97 -7.40
CA VAL A 232 -8.09 -21.90 -8.53
C VAL A 232 -8.68 -21.28 -9.79
N LYS A 233 -9.83 -20.58 -9.68
CA LYS A 233 -10.58 -20.08 -10.85
C LYS A 233 -10.05 -18.75 -11.37
N GLU A 234 -9.57 -17.89 -10.48
CA GLU A 234 -9.15 -16.51 -10.78
C GLU A 234 -7.83 -16.16 -10.07
N PRO A 235 -6.74 -16.89 -10.35
CA PRO A 235 -5.48 -16.78 -9.60
C PRO A 235 -4.89 -15.36 -9.61
N ALA A 236 -5.10 -14.58 -10.67
CA ALA A 236 -4.68 -13.19 -10.74
C ALA A 236 -5.40 -12.29 -9.71
N LYS A 237 -6.70 -12.51 -9.49
CA LYS A 237 -7.48 -11.76 -8.48
C LYS A 237 -7.07 -12.16 -7.06
N PHE A 238 -6.89 -13.46 -6.82
CA PHE A 238 -6.39 -13.98 -5.54
C PHE A 238 -5.01 -13.41 -5.22
N ASN A 239 -4.09 -13.47 -6.18
CA ASN A 239 -2.73 -12.96 -6.03
C ASN A 239 -2.71 -11.44 -5.79
N SER A 240 -3.52 -10.66 -6.53
CA SER A 240 -3.68 -9.23 -6.25
C SER A 240 -4.17 -8.99 -4.82
N ALA A 241 -5.16 -9.74 -4.34
CA ALA A 241 -5.68 -9.58 -2.98
C ALA A 241 -4.63 -9.90 -1.90
N ILE A 242 -3.79 -10.91 -2.12
CA ILE A 242 -2.63 -11.21 -1.26
C ILE A 242 -1.62 -10.06 -1.28
N GLY A 243 -1.36 -9.49 -2.46
CA GLY A 243 -0.49 -8.32 -2.61
C GLY A 243 -0.93 -7.16 -1.72
N GLU A 244 -2.22 -6.85 -1.67
CA GLU A 244 -2.77 -5.80 -0.79
C GLU A 244 -2.55 -6.11 0.69
N GLN A 245 -2.70 -7.38 1.11
CA GLN A 245 -2.40 -7.77 2.49
C GLN A 245 -0.93 -7.54 2.83
N ILE A 246 -0.02 -7.89 1.91
CA ILE A 246 1.43 -7.73 2.11
C ILE A 246 1.79 -6.25 2.14
N CYS A 247 1.24 -5.43 1.25
CA CYS A 247 1.50 -3.99 1.21
C CYS A 247 1.03 -3.31 2.50
N GLU A 248 -0.18 -3.61 2.99
CA GLU A 248 -0.66 -3.09 4.27
C GLU A 248 0.15 -3.62 5.46
N SER A 249 0.61 -4.88 5.42
CA SER A 249 1.51 -5.44 6.42
C SER A 249 2.86 -4.74 6.43
N PHE A 250 3.38 -4.37 5.25
CA PHE A 250 4.61 -3.61 5.12
C PHE A 250 4.46 -2.22 5.74
N VAL A 251 3.37 -1.50 5.45
CA VAL A 251 3.13 -0.21 6.11
C VAL A 251 3.03 -0.37 7.63
N GLY A 252 2.30 -1.38 8.09
CA GLY A 252 2.18 -1.71 9.51
C GLY A 252 3.52 -2.01 10.18
N TYR A 253 4.41 -2.73 9.49
CA TYR A 253 5.77 -3.01 9.96
C TYR A 253 6.61 -1.73 10.05
N MET A 254 6.56 -0.87 9.01
CA MET A 254 7.40 0.32 8.91
C MET A 254 6.98 1.43 9.88
N LEU A 255 5.67 1.62 10.10
CA LEU A 255 5.15 2.66 11.01
C LEU A 255 4.84 2.12 12.41
N GLY A 256 4.65 0.80 12.55
CA GLY A 256 4.22 0.15 13.79
C GLY A 256 2.71 0.24 14.07
N ILE A 257 1.91 0.67 13.09
CA ILE A 257 0.49 1.02 13.26
C ILE A 257 -0.38 0.31 12.24
N ILE A 258 -1.53 -0.18 12.68
CA ILE A 258 -2.61 -0.65 11.82
C ILE A 258 -3.54 0.49 11.49
N SER A 259 -3.72 0.77 10.21
CA SER A 259 -4.72 1.72 9.76
C SER A 259 -6.13 1.19 10.01
N ASN A 260 -6.93 1.99 10.71
CA ASN A 260 -8.38 1.81 10.85
C ASN A 260 -8.82 0.59 11.68
N ASP A 261 -8.00 0.16 12.64
CA ASP A 261 -8.40 -0.74 13.75
C ASP A 261 -8.31 0.04 15.07
N ASN A 262 -9.47 0.40 15.65
CA ASN A 262 -9.53 1.13 16.92
C ASN A 262 -9.37 0.21 18.15
N GLN A 263 -9.41 -1.11 17.99
CA GLN A 263 -9.29 -2.06 19.10
C GLN A 263 -7.83 -2.43 19.34
N GLU A 264 -7.06 -2.65 18.27
CA GLU A 264 -5.63 -2.95 18.36
C GLU A 264 -4.83 -2.18 17.31
N ILE A 265 -4.19 -1.09 17.74
CA ILE A 265 -3.48 -0.16 16.85
C ILE A 265 -2.03 -0.59 16.61
N GLU A 266 -1.41 -1.32 17.54
CA GLU A 266 0.00 -1.74 17.45
C GLU A 266 0.17 -2.98 16.56
N PHE A 267 0.83 -2.80 15.41
CA PHE A 267 0.91 -3.83 14.37
C PHE A 267 1.53 -5.14 14.86
N LYS A 268 2.68 -5.07 15.53
CA LYS A 268 3.42 -6.26 15.99
C LYS A 268 2.62 -7.13 16.96
N ARG A 269 1.75 -6.51 17.76
CA ARG A 269 0.95 -7.20 18.76
C ARG A 269 -0.27 -7.89 18.13
N ALA A 270 -0.96 -7.18 17.24
CA ALA A 270 -2.18 -7.67 16.61
C ALA A 270 -1.93 -8.64 15.44
N HIS A 271 -0.82 -8.44 14.70
CA HIS A 271 -0.45 -9.22 13.51
C HIS A 271 0.98 -9.78 13.61
N PRO A 272 1.28 -10.63 14.61
CA PRO A 272 2.64 -11.11 14.85
C PRO A 272 3.16 -12.06 13.76
N GLU A 273 2.28 -12.76 13.05
CA GLU A 273 2.67 -13.63 11.93
C GLU A 273 3.11 -12.78 10.73
N GLU A 274 2.30 -11.79 10.32
CA GLU A 274 2.64 -10.85 9.26
C GLU A 274 3.89 -10.05 9.59
N TYR A 275 4.01 -9.57 10.84
CA TYR A 275 5.22 -8.88 11.30
C TYR A 275 6.47 -9.74 11.06
N LYS A 276 6.45 -11.02 11.42
CA LYS A 276 7.61 -11.91 11.24
C LYS A 276 7.93 -12.14 9.77
N LEU A 277 6.92 -12.28 8.92
CA LEU A 277 7.13 -12.45 7.48
C LEU A 277 7.73 -11.19 6.86
N ILE A 278 7.20 -10.00 7.18
CA ILE A 278 7.76 -8.74 6.69
C ILE A 278 9.17 -8.52 7.25
N ASP A 279 9.42 -8.81 8.53
CA ASP A 279 10.76 -8.71 9.14
C ASP A 279 11.78 -9.58 8.41
N LYS A 280 11.41 -10.83 8.10
CA LYS A 280 12.23 -11.78 7.35
C LYS A 280 12.66 -11.21 6.00
N VAL A 281 11.73 -10.65 5.21
CA VAL A 281 12.09 -10.07 3.89
C VAL A 281 12.86 -8.77 4.02
N CYS A 282 12.53 -7.90 4.98
CA CYS A 282 13.20 -6.61 5.19
C CYS A 282 14.66 -6.78 5.65
N ARG A 283 14.93 -7.81 6.45
CA ARG A 283 16.28 -8.08 6.99
C ARG A 283 17.06 -9.11 6.19
N ALA A 284 16.46 -9.71 5.16
CA ALA A 284 17.14 -10.66 4.31
C ALA A 284 18.24 -10.01 3.47
N LYS A 285 19.24 -10.81 3.12
CA LYS A 285 20.21 -10.51 2.07
C LYS A 285 19.69 -11.04 0.74
N VAL A 286 19.69 -10.21 -0.31
CA VAL A 286 19.37 -10.66 -1.67
C VAL A 286 20.58 -11.37 -2.26
N ILE A 287 20.41 -12.64 -2.61
CA ILE A 287 21.45 -13.51 -3.19
C ILE A 287 21.35 -13.51 -4.71
N ALA A 288 20.14 -13.53 -5.25
CA ALA A 288 19.87 -13.46 -6.69
C ALA A 288 18.59 -12.64 -6.95
N THR A 289 18.57 -11.96 -8.10
CA THR A 289 17.41 -11.23 -8.62
C THR A 289 16.94 -11.87 -9.93
N ASP A 290 15.69 -11.57 -10.29
CA ASP A 290 15.05 -11.96 -11.55
C ASP A 290 15.55 -11.18 -12.78
#